data_AF-A0A945GR99-F1
#
_entry.id   AF-A0A945GR99-F1
#
_cell.length_a   1.000
_cell.length_b   1.000
_cell.length_c   1.000
_cell.angle_alpha   90.00
_cell.angle_beta   90.00
_cell.angle_gamma   90.00
#
_symmetry.space_group_name_H-M   'P 1'
#
loop_
_entity.id
_entity.type
_entity.pdbx_description
1 polymer ?
#
loop_
_entity_poly.entity_id
_entity_poly.type
_entity_poly.pdbx_seq_one_letter_code
_entity_poly.pdbx_strand_id
1 'polypeptide(L)'
;MSIFPKTYDVIVVGGGHAGTEAALAAARMGAETLLLTINLDSIGQMSCNPAIGGIGKGHMVKEIDALGGQMAVNIDLTGIQFRRLNTSKGPAVRASRAQADKKAYQFELKYTCEQQEHLDIRQGLMEELYVENGCIKGIGVKGDVAYVGQTVILTTGTFLRGKIHVGDFSYSAGRSGEEAADRASEGLVSLGFKIGRLKTGTPPRLNGRTIDFSSMEEQPGDDPPRPFAYATETIDRPQVPCWITYTNAHTHELITANLQRSAMYGGRIEGIGPRYCPSIEDKVVKFSEKPRHQLFLEPEGSRTLEYYLNGLSMSLPEELQHEIVHSVPGLENAQIMRPAYALEYDFAPPTQIYSH
;
A
#
# COMPACT_ATOMS: atom_id res chain seq x y z
N MET A 1 -29.27 19.10 3.59
CA MET A 1 -27.80 19.18 3.57
C MET A 1 -27.34 20.24 4.55
N SER A 2 -26.53 19.85 5.54
CA SER A 2 -25.93 20.76 6.52
C SER A 2 -24.54 21.18 6.04
N ILE A 3 -24.23 22.49 6.07
CA ILE A 3 -22.90 22.99 5.68
C ILE A 3 -22.04 23.07 6.95
N PHE A 4 -20.86 22.46 6.91
CA PHE A 4 -19.89 22.58 7.99
C PHE A 4 -19.41 24.05 8.11
N PRO A 5 -19.35 24.63 9.33
CA PRO A 5 -19.20 26.08 9.50
C PRO A 5 -17.82 26.62 9.09
N LYS A 6 -16.78 25.79 9.04
CA LYS A 6 -15.44 26.19 8.59
C LYS A 6 -15.28 25.95 7.09
N THR A 7 -14.77 26.96 6.39
CA THR A 7 -14.34 26.87 4.99
C THR A 7 -12.86 26.52 4.93
N TYR A 8 -12.47 25.70 3.95
CA TYR A 8 -11.08 25.30 3.76
C TYR A 8 -10.54 25.83 2.43
N ASP A 9 -9.25 26.08 2.38
CA ASP A 9 -8.55 26.39 1.13
C ASP A 9 -8.33 25.09 0.34
N VAL A 10 -7.90 24.04 1.03
CA VAL A 10 -7.61 22.72 0.47
C VAL A 10 -8.34 21.63 1.23
N ILE A 11 -9.06 20.77 0.52
CA ILE A 11 -9.65 19.54 1.07
C ILE A 11 -8.95 18.34 0.43
N VAL A 12 -8.30 17.53 1.25
CA VAL A 12 -7.66 16.29 0.85
C VAL A 12 -8.54 15.11 1.25
N VAL A 13 -8.92 14.29 0.26
CA VAL A 13 -9.77 13.11 0.48
C VAL A 13 -8.90 11.84 0.42
N GLY A 14 -8.76 11.19 1.57
CA GLY A 14 -8.00 9.95 1.76
C GLY A 14 -6.77 10.14 2.65
N GLY A 15 -6.71 9.44 3.79
CA GLY A 15 -5.58 9.47 4.73
C GLY A 15 -4.41 8.53 4.38
N GLY A 16 -4.27 8.16 3.11
CA GLY A 16 -3.17 7.31 2.65
C GLY A 16 -1.88 8.11 2.41
N HIS A 17 -0.81 7.43 2.00
CA HIS A 17 0.51 8.05 1.78
C HIS A 17 0.50 9.31 0.91
N ALA A 18 -0.27 9.33 -0.19
CA ALA A 18 -0.38 10.52 -1.04
C ALA A 18 -1.15 11.65 -0.35
N GLY A 19 -2.22 11.32 0.37
CA GLY A 19 -3.06 12.30 1.05
C GLY A 19 -2.38 12.92 2.27
N THR A 20 -1.60 12.14 3.02
CA THR A 20 -0.81 12.67 4.14
C THR A 20 0.25 13.65 3.66
N GLU A 21 0.98 13.35 2.59
CA GLU A 21 1.95 14.30 2.02
C GLU A 21 1.26 15.54 1.45
N ALA A 22 0.15 15.39 0.71
CA ALA A 22 -0.60 16.51 0.17
C ALA A 22 -1.16 17.44 1.26
N ALA A 23 -1.73 16.86 2.32
CA ALA A 23 -2.30 17.61 3.43
C ALA A 23 -1.23 18.32 4.26
N LEU A 24 -0.13 17.63 4.57
CA LEU A 24 1.01 18.24 5.28
C LEU A 24 1.64 19.35 4.44
N ALA A 25 1.84 19.16 3.13
CA ALA A 25 2.40 20.18 2.26
C ALA A 25 1.51 21.43 2.21
N ALA A 26 0.21 21.28 1.97
CA ALA A 26 -0.72 22.41 1.92
C ALA A 26 -0.77 23.19 3.25
N ALA A 27 -0.86 22.47 4.38
CA ALA A 27 -0.91 23.06 5.71
C ALA A 27 0.41 23.78 6.08
N ARG A 28 1.57 23.18 5.75
CA ARG A 28 2.90 23.81 5.96
C ARG A 28 3.12 25.05 5.10
N MET A 29 2.41 25.16 3.98
CA MET A 29 2.38 26.38 3.16
C MET A 29 1.40 27.44 3.68
N GLY A 30 0.69 27.17 4.79
CA GLY A 30 -0.22 28.11 5.45
C GLY A 30 -1.67 28.04 4.97
N ALA A 31 -2.05 27.04 4.18
CA ALA A 31 -3.43 26.86 3.72
C ALA A 31 -4.28 26.16 4.80
N GLU A 32 -5.48 26.67 5.06
CA GLU A 32 -6.43 25.99 5.95
C GLU A 32 -6.89 24.70 5.28
N THR A 33 -6.41 23.57 5.80
CA THR A 33 -6.48 22.27 5.12
C THR A 33 -7.34 21.29 5.90
N LEU A 34 -8.21 20.56 5.20
CA LEU A 34 -8.96 19.44 5.73
C LEU A 34 -8.41 18.12 5.19
N LEU A 35 -7.98 17.21 6.05
CA LEU A 35 -7.76 15.80 5.71
C LEU A 35 -9.00 14.97 6.09
N LEU A 36 -9.78 14.58 5.09
CA LEU A 36 -10.95 13.71 5.26
C LEU A 36 -10.56 12.25 5.00
N THR A 37 -10.89 11.33 5.91
CA THR A 37 -10.66 9.90 5.70
C THR A 37 -11.75 9.03 6.32
N ILE A 38 -11.97 7.83 5.77
CA ILE A 38 -13.02 6.89 6.22
C ILE A 38 -12.78 6.44 7.67
N ASN A 39 -11.52 6.23 8.04
CA ASN A 39 -11.12 5.81 9.37
C ASN A 39 -9.84 6.54 9.79
N LEU A 40 -9.91 7.33 10.87
CA LEU A 40 -8.75 8.07 11.40
C LEU A 40 -7.62 7.15 11.85
N ASP A 41 -7.95 5.96 12.35
CA ASP A 41 -6.96 4.99 12.80
C ASP A 41 -6.22 4.34 11.64
N SER A 42 -6.66 4.54 10.39
CA SER A 42 -6.03 4.01 9.18
C SER A 42 -5.08 5.01 8.48
N ILE A 43 -4.91 6.22 9.03
CA ILE A 43 -4.01 7.23 8.47
C ILE A 43 -2.59 6.68 8.38
N GLY A 44 -1.97 6.77 7.21
CA GLY A 44 -0.61 6.27 6.98
C GLY A 44 -0.47 4.75 6.95
N GLN A 45 -1.57 3.98 6.90
CA GLN A 45 -1.51 2.52 6.94
C GLN A 45 -0.79 1.92 5.72
N MET A 46 0.19 1.06 6.00
CA MET A 46 0.90 0.25 5.00
C MET A 46 0.14 -1.05 4.68
N SER A 47 -0.75 -1.01 3.68
CA SER A 47 -1.64 -2.13 3.33
C SER A 47 -0.94 -3.35 2.74
N CYS A 48 0.23 -3.15 2.13
CA CYS A 48 0.93 -4.17 1.36
C CYS A 48 2.27 -4.53 2.01
N ASN A 49 3.40 -4.32 1.32
CA ASN A 49 4.73 -4.64 1.85
C ASN A 49 5.09 -3.73 3.05
N PRO A 50 5.63 -4.26 4.17
CA PRO A 50 6.19 -3.49 5.28
C PRO A 50 7.50 -2.73 4.94
N ALA A 51 7.63 -2.12 3.76
CA ALA A 51 8.88 -1.47 3.34
C ALA A 51 8.68 -0.13 2.63
N ILE A 52 9.65 0.76 2.81
CA ILE A 52 9.80 2.03 2.08
C ILE A 52 11.08 1.99 1.25
N GLY A 53 11.02 2.57 0.05
CA GLY A 53 12.15 2.60 -0.88
C GLY A 53 12.28 1.33 -1.74
N GLY A 54 13.51 1.02 -2.15
CA GLY A 54 13.82 0.07 -3.22
C GLY A 54 14.27 0.76 -4.50
N ILE A 55 14.53 0.00 -5.57
CA ILE A 55 14.95 0.59 -6.86
C ILE A 55 13.87 1.54 -7.38
N GLY A 56 14.28 2.74 -7.80
CA GLY A 56 13.38 3.84 -8.16
C GLY A 56 12.71 4.49 -6.94
N LYS A 57 11.98 3.70 -6.14
CA LYS A 57 11.25 4.15 -4.95
C LYS A 57 12.13 4.88 -3.94
N GLY A 58 13.34 4.39 -3.68
CA GLY A 58 14.26 5.02 -2.73
C GLY A 58 14.76 6.39 -3.17
N HIS A 59 14.81 6.65 -4.48
CA HIS A 59 15.12 7.98 -5.01
C HIS A 59 13.93 8.92 -4.78
N MET A 60 12.72 8.49 -5.13
CA MET A 60 11.50 9.28 -4.90
C MET A 60 11.32 9.65 -3.42
N VAL A 61 11.59 8.74 -2.48
CA VAL A 61 11.51 9.06 -1.04
C VAL A 61 12.51 10.15 -0.65
N LYS A 62 13.73 10.13 -1.21
CA LYS A 62 14.72 11.18 -0.97
C LYS A 62 14.37 12.50 -1.64
N GLU A 63 13.70 12.47 -2.79
CA GLU A 63 13.20 13.67 -3.46
C GLU A 63 12.04 14.30 -2.66
N ILE A 64 11.11 13.49 -2.15
CA ILE A 64 10.04 13.92 -1.23
C ILE A 64 10.66 14.61 -0.01
N ASP A 65 11.69 14.01 0.59
CA ASP A 65 12.39 14.60 1.73
C ASP A 65 13.05 15.95 1.40
N ALA A 66 13.74 16.03 0.25
CA ALA A 66 14.36 17.27 -0.21
C ALA A 66 13.35 18.41 -0.44
N LEU A 67 12.10 18.07 -0.74
CA LEU A 67 10.98 19.01 -0.88
C LEU A 67 10.28 19.33 0.45
N GLY A 68 10.72 18.75 1.57
CA GLY A 68 10.13 18.96 2.90
C GLY A 68 8.95 18.04 3.24
N GLY A 69 8.81 16.92 2.52
CA GLY A 69 7.82 15.88 2.80
C GLY A 69 8.16 15.01 4.01
N GLN A 70 7.22 14.19 4.45
CA GLN A 70 7.30 13.48 5.74
C GLN A 70 7.81 12.04 5.64
N MET A 71 7.66 11.39 4.49
CA MET A 71 7.88 9.94 4.33
C MET A 71 9.26 9.47 4.77
N ALA A 72 10.32 10.22 4.45
CA ALA A 72 11.70 9.86 4.80
C ALA A 72 11.96 9.97 6.31
N VAL A 73 11.50 11.04 6.94
CA VAL A 73 11.58 11.23 8.39
C VAL A 73 10.80 10.12 9.10
N ASN A 74 9.59 9.83 8.62
CA ASN A 74 8.72 8.82 9.22
C ASN A 74 9.34 7.41 9.16
N ILE A 75 9.97 7.04 8.04
CA ILE A 75 10.65 5.73 7.95
C ILE A 75 11.91 5.68 8.82
N ASP A 76 12.65 6.78 8.98
CA ASP A 76 13.83 6.80 9.85
C ASP A 76 13.44 6.58 11.32
N LEU A 77 12.32 7.18 11.76
CA LEU A 77 11.79 7.03 13.12
C LEU A 77 11.21 5.63 13.41
N THR A 78 10.82 4.88 12.38
CA THR A 78 9.99 3.67 12.54
C THR A 78 10.58 2.43 11.87
N GLY A 79 11.69 2.59 11.15
CA GLY A 79 12.38 1.53 10.44
C GLY A 79 12.98 0.50 11.40
N ILE A 80 12.96 -0.75 10.95
CA ILE A 80 13.52 -1.92 11.65
C ILE A 80 14.59 -2.63 10.82
N GLN A 81 14.88 -2.17 9.61
CA GLN A 81 16.02 -2.64 8.82
C GLN A 81 16.33 -1.60 7.74
N PHE A 82 17.58 -1.20 7.55
CA PHE A 82 17.99 -0.26 6.50
C PHE A 82 19.05 -0.90 5.62
N ARG A 83 18.89 -0.80 4.30
CA ARG A 83 19.81 -1.39 3.32
C ARG A 83 20.01 -0.50 2.11
N ARG A 84 21.22 -0.52 1.57
CA ARG A 84 21.54 0.04 0.25
C ARG A 84 21.52 -1.07 -0.79
N LEU A 85 20.65 -0.93 -1.79
CA LEU A 85 20.60 -1.84 -2.92
C LEU A 85 21.64 -1.47 -3.99
N ASN A 86 22.06 -2.46 -4.78
CA ASN A 86 23.03 -2.30 -5.87
C ASN A 86 24.39 -1.69 -5.46
N THR A 87 24.88 -1.99 -4.25
CA THR A 87 26.14 -1.45 -3.73
C THR A 87 27.37 -1.83 -4.56
N SER A 88 27.36 -2.98 -5.22
CA SER A 88 28.40 -3.42 -6.16
C SER A 88 28.39 -2.67 -7.49
N LYS A 89 27.38 -1.82 -7.76
CA LYS A 89 27.25 -1.00 -8.96
C LYS A 89 27.54 0.48 -8.67
N GLY A 90 27.66 1.26 -9.72
CA GLY A 90 27.93 2.70 -9.64
C GLY A 90 26.85 3.48 -8.86
N PRO A 91 27.17 4.64 -8.27
CA PRO A 91 26.26 5.41 -7.42
C PRO A 91 24.89 5.71 -8.03
N ALA A 92 24.83 5.96 -9.35
CA ALA A 92 23.61 6.31 -10.08
C ALA A 92 22.50 5.25 -10.03
N VAL A 93 22.82 3.99 -9.71
CA VAL A 93 21.84 2.90 -9.65
C VAL A 93 21.64 2.33 -8.23
N ARG A 94 22.26 2.96 -7.22
CA ARG A 94 22.11 2.59 -5.82
C ARG A 94 20.83 3.18 -5.25
N ALA A 95 20.06 2.43 -4.48
CA ALA A 95 18.82 2.93 -3.89
C ALA A 95 18.70 2.52 -2.42
N SER A 96 18.15 3.40 -1.59
CA SER A 96 17.81 3.07 -0.20
C SER A 96 16.55 2.20 -0.15
N ARG A 97 16.52 1.23 0.76
CA ARG A 97 15.34 0.47 1.14
C ARG A 97 15.35 0.29 2.66
N ALA A 98 14.20 0.45 3.31
CA ALA A 98 14.04 0.07 4.70
C ALA A 98 12.80 -0.77 4.92
N GLN A 99 12.89 -1.72 5.86
CA GLN A 99 11.72 -2.34 6.48
C GLN A 99 11.17 -1.40 7.55
N ALA A 100 9.87 -1.24 7.58
CA ALA A 100 9.13 -0.43 8.53
C ALA A 100 8.46 -1.34 9.58
N ASP A 101 8.45 -0.89 10.83
CA ASP A 101 7.40 -1.34 11.75
C ASP A 101 6.09 -0.68 11.31
N LYS A 102 5.18 -1.45 10.70
CA LYS A 102 3.97 -0.91 10.08
C LYS A 102 3.10 -0.15 11.06
N LYS A 103 3.01 -0.63 12.31
CA LYS A 103 2.19 0.02 13.33
C LYS A 103 2.88 1.29 13.81
N ALA A 104 4.18 1.25 14.10
CA ALA A 104 4.90 2.47 14.44
C ALA A 104 4.81 3.53 13.32
N TYR A 105 4.99 3.13 12.05
CA TYR A 105 4.88 4.02 10.89
C TYR A 105 3.51 4.70 10.81
N GLN A 106 2.44 3.93 10.99
CA GLN A 106 1.05 4.40 11.03
C GLN A 106 0.82 5.38 12.19
N PHE A 107 1.25 5.02 13.40
CA PHE A 107 1.08 5.86 14.59
C PHE A 107 1.84 7.18 14.47
N GLU A 108 3.10 7.14 14.03
CA GLU A 108 3.94 8.34 13.91
C GLU A 108 3.41 9.30 12.85
N LEU A 109 2.97 8.79 11.70
CA LEU A 109 2.45 9.64 10.63
C LEU A 109 1.10 10.25 11.01
N LYS A 110 0.23 9.47 11.65
CA LYS A 110 -1.05 9.99 12.19
C LYS A 110 -0.78 11.10 13.20
N TYR A 111 0.11 10.88 14.16
CA TYR A 111 0.48 11.86 15.17
C TYR A 111 1.06 13.14 14.54
N THR A 112 1.94 12.99 13.55
CA THR A 112 2.49 14.11 12.79
C THR A 112 1.39 14.95 12.14
N CYS A 113 0.40 14.32 11.50
CA CYS A 113 -0.73 15.04 10.93
C CYS A 113 -1.57 15.73 12.02
N GLU A 114 -1.81 15.09 13.16
CA GLU A 114 -2.61 15.65 14.26
C GLU A 114 -1.96 16.87 14.91
N GLN A 115 -0.63 16.98 14.85
CA GLN A 115 0.12 18.12 15.39
C GLN A 115 0.35 19.25 14.40
N GLN A 116 0.07 19.03 13.11
CA GLN A 116 0.36 20.02 12.08
C GLN A 116 -0.60 21.21 12.19
N GLU A 117 -0.05 22.41 12.38
CA GLU A 117 -0.82 23.65 12.32
C GLU A 117 -1.46 23.81 10.93
N HIS A 118 -2.65 24.44 10.89
CA HIS A 118 -3.50 24.59 9.70
C HIS A 118 -4.06 23.28 9.11
N LEU A 119 -3.92 22.14 9.79
CA LEU A 119 -4.47 20.86 9.35
C LEU A 119 -5.57 20.35 10.29
N ASP A 120 -6.81 20.39 9.84
CA ASP A 120 -7.92 19.68 10.49
C ASP A 120 -8.02 18.25 9.94
N ILE A 121 -8.23 17.28 10.82
CA ILE A 121 -8.47 15.88 10.44
C ILE A 121 -9.90 15.50 10.79
N ARG A 122 -10.63 14.90 9.84
CA ARG A 122 -12.00 14.45 10.04
C ARG A 122 -12.25 13.06 9.51
N GLN A 123 -13.05 12.31 10.25
CA GLN A 123 -13.60 11.05 9.78
C GLN A 123 -14.83 11.29 8.91
N GLY A 124 -14.86 10.71 7.72
CA GLY A 124 -16.02 10.75 6.85
C GLY A 124 -15.76 10.05 5.51
N LEU A 125 -16.85 9.60 4.90
CA LEU A 125 -16.84 9.00 3.57
C LEU A 125 -17.35 10.04 2.58
N MET A 126 -16.49 10.49 1.67
CA MET A 126 -16.90 11.36 0.56
C MET A 126 -17.83 10.60 -0.38
N GLU A 127 -18.95 11.20 -0.75
CA GLU A 127 -19.92 10.64 -1.70
C GLU A 127 -20.08 11.50 -2.95
N GLU A 128 -19.79 12.81 -2.87
CA GLU A 128 -20.10 13.76 -3.94
C GLU A 128 -19.07 14.90 -4.02
N LEU A 129 -18.85 15.41 -5.23
CA LEU A 129 -18.09 16.63 -5.50
C LEU A 129 -19.05 17.73 -5.92
N TYR A 130 -18.98 18.90 -5.28
CA TYR A 130 -19.79 20.05 -5.66
C TYR A 130 -19.04 20.91 -6.66
N VAL A 131 -19.51 20.91 -7.91
CA VAL A 131 -18.92 21.69 -9.01
C VAL A 131 -19.96 22.65 -9.55
N GLU A 132 -19.60 23.93 -9.66
CA GLU A 132 -20.44 24.98 -10.21
C GLU A 132 -19.67 25.72 -11.30
N ASN A 133 -20.25 25.81 -12.50
CA ASN A 133 -19.63 26.46 -13.67
C ASN A 133 -18.20 25.96 -13.97
N GLY A 134 -17.95 24.67 -13.76
CA GLY A 134 -16.63 24.06 -13.97
C GLY A 134 -15.62 24.30 -12.85
N CYS A 135 -16.01 24.96 -11.76
CA CYS A 135 -15.17 25.21 -10.59
C CYS A 135 -15.62 24.35 -9.41
N ILE A 136 -14.67 23.70 -8.72
CA ILE A 136 -14.94 22.99 -7.48
C ILE A 136 -15.36 23.98 -6.38
N LYS A 137 -16.35 23.59 -5.56
CA LYS A 137 -16.89 24.37 -4.43
C LYS A 137 -16.80 23.61 -3.11
N GLY A 138 -16.48 22.32 -3.14
CA GLY A 138 -16.38 21.50 -1.95
C GLY A 138 -16.77 20.05 -2.21
N ILE A 139 -17.04 19.34 -1.12
CA ILE A 139 -17.40 17.93 -1.14
C ILE A 139 -18.61 17.63 -0.25
N GLY A 140 -19.37 16.62 -0.63
CA GLY A 140 -20.43 16.02 0.17
C GLY A 140 -19.95 14.73 0.82
N VAL A 141 -20.29 14.53 2.09
CA VAL A 141 -19.97 13.30 2.83
C VAL A 141 -21.24 12.59 3.29
N LYS A 142 -21.12 11.29 3.48
CA LYS A 142 -22.18 10.43 4.03
C LYS A 142 -22.78 11.03 5.30
N GLY A 143 -24.10 11.12 5.35
CA GLY A 143 -24.84 11.79 6.44
C GLY A 143 -25.25 13.24 6.14
N ASP A 144 -25.33 13.62 4.85
CA ASP A 144 -25.84 14.91 4.37
C ASP A 144 -25.09 16.15 4.90
N VAL A 145 -23.78 16.01 5.13
CA VAL A 145 -22.89 17.11 5.50
C VAL A 145 -22.03 17.53 4.30
N ALA A 146 -21.86 18.83 4.10
CA ALA A 146 -21.01 19.39 3.07
C ALA A 146 -19.86 20.20 3.68
N TYR A 147 -18.68 20.04 3.10
CA TYR A 147 -17.49 20.84 3.40
C TYR A 147 -17.18 21.75 2.22
N VAL A 148 -17.10 23.06 2.47
CA VAL A 148 -16.78 24.06 1.45
C VAL A 148 -15.27 24.16 1.29
N GLY A 149 -14.79 24.08 0.05
CA GLY A 149 -13.37 24.09 -0.28
C GLY A 149 -13.09 24.69 -1.65
N GLN A 150 -11.97 25.40 -1.77
CA GLN A 150 -11.55 26.00 -3.05
C GLN A 150 -10.76 25.02 -3.93
N THR A 151 -10.04 24.09 -3.31
CA THR A 151 -9.27 23.04 -3.97
C THR A 151 -9.59 21.69 -3.34
N VAL A 152 -9.74 20.65 -4.16
CA VAL A 152 -9.93 19.27 -3.68
C VAL A 152 -8.86 18.37 -4.28
N ILE A 153 -8.15 17.63 -3.42
CA ILE A 153 -7.14 16.63 -3.80
C ILE A 153 -7.69 15.24 -3.49
N LEU A 154 -7.91 14.43 -4.52
CA LEU A 154 -8.43 13.07 -4.37
C LEU A 154 -7.29 12.05 -4.29
N THR A 155 -7.20 11.35 -3.17
CA THR A 155 -6.20 10.31 -2.89
C THR A 155 -6.86 9.05 -2.36
N THR A 156 -7.93 8.64 -3.04
CA THR A 156 -8.84 7.55 -2.65
C THR A 156 -8.21 6.16 -2.64
N GLY A 157 -6.97 6.02 -3.12
CA GLY A 157 -6.23 4.76 -3.11
C GLY A 157 -7.00 3.65 -3.81
N THR A 158 -7.26 2.56 -3.09
CA THR A 158 -7.93 1.37 -3.60
C THR A 158 -9.42 1.30 -3.22
N PHE A 159 -10.00 2.41 -2.75
CA PHE A 159 -11.34 2.41 -2.15
C PHE A 159 -12.47 2.65 -3.15
N LEU A 160 -12.23 3.33 -4.27
CA LEU A 160 -13.26 3.57 -5.28
C LEU A 160 -13.72 2.26 -5.91
N ARG A 161 -14.99 1.89 -5.66
CA ARG A 161 -15.59 0.60 -6.08
C ARG A 161 -14.68 -0.60 -5.82
N GLY A 162 -14.02 -0.58 -4.65
CA GLY A 162 -13.07 -1.60 -4.23
C GLY A 162 -13.74 -2.97 -4.10
N LYS A 163 -13.13 -4.00 -4.69
CA LYS A 163 -13.62 -5.38 -4.63
C LYS A 163 -12.47 -6.34 -4.35
N ILE A 164 -12.60 -7.11 -3.29
CA ILE A 164 -11.62 -8.14 -2.92
C ILE A 164 -12.01 -9.47 -3.58
N HIS A 165 -11.01 -10.21 -4.06
CA HIS A 165 -11.15 -11.51 -4.68
C HIS A 165 -10.20 -12.53 -4.04
N VAL A 166 -10.78 -13.65 -3.59
CA VAL A 166 -10.08 -14.82 -3.05
C VAL A 166 -10.64 -16.04 -3.79
N GLY A 167 -9.95 -16.49 -4.84
CA GLY A 167 -10.41 -17.58 -5.69
C GLY A 167 -11.74 -17.28 -6.38
N ASP A 168 -12.79 -17.96 -5.93
CA ASP A 168 -14.18 -17.80 -6.36
C ASP A 168 -15.05 -16.91 -5.49
N PHE A 169 -14.54 -16.54 -4.32
CA PHE A 169 -15.19 -15.61 -3.42
C PHE A 169 -14.80 -14.16 -3.73
N SER A 170 -15.78 -13.25 -3.67
CA SER A 170 -15.52 -11.81 -3.76
C SER A 170 -16.49 -10.98 -2.93
N TYR A 171 -16.03 -9.84 -2.43
CA TYR A 171 -16.84 -8.92 -1.62
C TYR A 171 -16.39 -7.46 -1.82
N SER A 172 -17.30 -6.51 -1.59
CA SER A 172 -17.01 -5.07 -1.68
C SER A 172 -16.17 -4.63 -0.48
N ALA A 173 -15.01 -4.04 -0.76
CA ALA A 173 -14.06 -3.56 0.24
C ALA A 173 -12.94 -2.74 -0.43
N GLY A 174 -12.61 -1.57 0.14
CA GLY A 174 -11.44 -0.80 -0.28
C GLY A 174 -10.12 -1.38 0.24
N ARG A 175 -10.20 -2.13 1.33
CA ARG A 175 -9.16 -2.96 1.94
C ARG A 175 -9.85 -4.01 2.80
N SER A 176 -9.21 -5.14 3.07
CA SER A 176 -9.82 -6.16 3.94
C SER A 176 -10.18 -5.56 5.29
N GLY A 177 -11.47 -5.62 5.66
CA GLY A 177 -12.03 -5.02 6.88
C GLY A 177 -12.48 -3.56 6.76
N GLU A 178 -12.35 -2.92 5.60
CA GLU A 178 -12.73 -1.51 5.38
C GLU A 178 -13.72 -1.36 4.21
N GLU A 179 -14.76 -0.53 4.38
CA GLU A 179 -15.80 -0.31 3.37
C GLU A 179 -15.25 0.32 2.08
N ALA A 180 -15.89 0.01 0.95
CA ALA A 180 -15.59 0.66 -0.33
C ALA A 180 -16.32 2.01 -0.47
N ALA A 181 -15.79 2.89 -1.32
CA ALA A 181 -16.35 4.19 -1.65
C ALA A 181 -17.04 4.13 -3.03
N ASP A 182 -18.24 3.55 -3.08
CA ASP A 182 -18.94 3.29 -4.35
C ASP A 182 -19.45 4.58 -5.02
N ARG A 183 -20.21 5.39 -4.26
CA ARG A 183 -20.84 6.63 -4.76
C ARG A 183 -19.84 7.68 -5.24
N ALA A 184 -18.67 7.73 -4.63
CA ALA A 184 -17.58 8.62 -5.03
C ALA A 184 -17.14 8.39 -6.49
N SER A 185 -17.12 7.13 -6.94
CA SER A 185 -16.74 6.81 -8.33
C SER A 185 -17.83 7.26 -9.32
N GLU A 186 -19.09 7.05 -8.96
CA GLU A 186 -20.25 7.50 -9.75
C GLU A 186 -20.27 9.02 -9.92
N GLY A 187 -19.92 9.76 -8.87
CA GLY A 187 -19.78 11.22 -8.91
C GLY A 187 -18.72 11.67 -9.93
N LEU A 188 -17.56 11.01 -9.98
CA LEU A 188 -16.52 11.31 -10.96
C LEU A 188 -16.98 11.05 -12.40
N VAL A 189 -17.64 9.92 -12.64
CA VAL A 189 -18.22 9.61 -13.96
C VAL A 189 -19.25 10.65 -14.37
N SER A 190 -20.09 11.09 -13.44
CA SER A 190 -21.14 12.10 -13.68
C SER A 190 -20.56 13.47 -14.04
N LEU A 191 -19.36 13.78 -13.57
CA LEU A 191 -18.59 14.98 -13.96
C LEU A 191 -17.84 14.82 -15.29
N GLY A 192 -17.96 13.68 -15.96
CA GLY A 192 -17.36 13.42 -17.27
C GLY A 192 -15.96 12.80 -17.21
N PHE A 193 -15.46 12.37 -16.05
CA PHE A 193 -14.19 11.64 -15.97
C PHE A 193 -14.34 10.24 -16.54
N LYS A 194 -13.35 9.83 -17.35
CA LYS A 194 -13.17 8.43 -17.74
C LYS A 194 -12.61 7.68 -16.54
N ILE A 195 -13.21 6.54 -16.24
CA ILE A 195 -12.79 5.65 -15.15
C ILE A 195 -12.48 4.26 -15.74
N GLY A 196 -11.34 3.70 -15.35
CA GLY A 196 -10.95 2.33 -15.64
C GLY A 196 -10.82 1.50 -14.36
N ARG A 197 -10.51 0.21 -14.51
CA ARG A 197 -10.28 -0.74 -13.41
C ARG A 197 -8.81 -1.19 -13.37
N LEU A 198 -8.21 -1.19 -12.18
CA LEU A 198 -6.92 -1.81 -11.92
C LEU A 198 -7.06 -2.94 -10.92
N LYS A 199 -6.12 -3.89 -10.99
CA LYS A 199 -5.97 -4.99 -10.04
C LYS A 199 -4.60 -4.93 -9.37
N THR A 200 -4.56 -5.12 -8.06
CA THR A 200 -3.32 -5.44 -7.34
C THR A 200 -3.50 -6.67 -6.46
N GLY A 201 -2.41 -7.36 -6.13
CA GLY A 201 -2.42 -8.56 -5.28
C GLY A 201 -1.54 -8.39 -4.06
N THR A 202 -1.90 -9.07 -2.98
CA THR A 202 -1.13 -9.08 -1.72
C THR A 202 -0.89 -10.51 -1.26
N PRO A 203 0.28 -10.84 -0.67
CA PRO A 203 0.60 -12.20 -0.22
C PRO A 203 -0.10 -12.56 1.10
N PRO A 204 -0.03 -13.83 1.53
CA PRO A 204 -0.50 -14.20 2.86
C PRO A 204 0.42 -13.61 3.94
N ARG A 205 -0.12 -13.45 5.15
CA ARG A 205 0.64 -13.04 6.34
C ARG A 205 0.75 -14.26 7.23
N LEU A 206 1.96 -14.57 7.66
CA LEU A 206 2.26 -15.81 8.37
C LEU A 206 2.58 -15.55 9.84
N ASN A 207 2.29 -16.52 10.70
CA ASN A 207 2.69 -16.50 12.11
C ASN A 207 4.16 -16.88 12.24
N GLY A 208 5.00 -15.94 12.67
CA GLY A 208 6.44 -16.15 12.84
C GLY A 208 6.83 -17.28 13.80
N ARG A 209 5.95 -17.70 14.71
CA ARG A 209 6.21 -18.86 15.60
C ARG A 209 6.16 -20.21 14.91
N THR A 210 5.54 -20.29 13.74
CA THR A 210 5.36 -21.55 13.01
C THR A 210 6.19 -21.62 11.73
N ILE A 211 7.14 -20.69 11.59
CA ILE A 211 8.13 -20.66 10.51
C ILE A 211 9.42 -21.28 11.04
N ASP A 212 10.00 -22.19 10.27
CA ASP A 212 11.34 -22.71 10.51
C ASP A 212 12.37 -21.88 9.73
N PHE A 213 12.99 -20.92 10.41
CA PHE A 213 14.02 -20.06 9.83
C PHE A 213 15.37 -20.78 9.63
N SER A 214 15.59 -21.96 10.21
CA SER A 214 16.90 -22.64 10.17
C SER A 214 17.30 -23.11 8.76
N SER A 215 16.33 -23.30 7.88
CA SER A 215 16.52 -23.69 6.48
C SER A 215 16.62 -22.50 5.51
N MET A 216 16.57 -21.26 6.01
CA MET A 216 16.51 -20.03 5.22
C MET A 216 17.81 -19.24 5.28
N GLU A 217 18.08 -18.45 4.24
CA GLU A 217 19.21 -17.52 4.24
C GLU A 217 18.80 -16.22 4.96
N GLU A 218 19.54 -15.88 6.01
CA GLU A 218 19.37 -14.60 6.71
C GLU A 218 19.87 -13.43 5.86
N GLN A 219 19.07 -12.36 5.78
CA GLN A 219 19.41 -11.12 5.12
C GLN A 219 19.37 -9.96 6.12
N PRO A 220 20.54 -9.58 6.69
CA PRO A 220 20.63 -8.46 7.63
C PRO A 220 20.56 -7.09 6.93
N GLY A 221 20.42 -6.05 7.75
CA GLY A 221 20.60 -4.65 7.35
C GLY A 221 22.06 -4.30 7.03
N ASP A 222 22.28 -3.06 6.59
CA ASP A 222 23.62 -2.47 6.53
C ASP A 222 24.11 -2.15 7.96
N ASP A 223 25.42 -2.28 8.21
CA ASP A 223 26.06 -1.87 9.46
C ASP A 223 27.22 -0.89 9.15
N PRO A 224 27.12 0.40 9.55
CA PRO A 224 25.99 1.03 10.22
C PRO A 224 24.78 1.24 9.27
N PRO A 225 23.54 1.28 9.80
CA PRO A 225 22.35 1.62 9.02
C PRO A 225 22.43 3.04 8.48
N ARG A 226 21.84 3.27 7.29
CA ARG A 226 21.88 4.57 6.61
C ARG A 226 20.48 5.20 6.57
N PRO A 227 20.30 6.41 7.12
CA PRO A 227 19.03 7.13 7.07
C PRO A 227 18.53 7.44 5.66
N PHE A 228 17.21 7.59 5.53
CA PHE A 228 16.55 8.13 4.35
C PHE A 228 16.55 9.64 4.34
N ALA A 229 16.15 10.30 5.43
CA ALA A 229 16.05 11.75 5.50
C ALA A 229 17.44 12.39 5.57
N TYR A 230 17.59 13.56 4.96
CA TYR A 230 18.84 14.33 5.00
C TYR A 230 19.10 14.93 6.39
N ALA A 231 18.05 15.18 7.17
CA ALA A 231 18.14 15.74 8.51
C ALA A 231 18.42 14.70 9.60
N THR A 232 18.24 13.41 9.32
CA THR A 232 18.53 12.33 10.26
C THR A 232 20.02 11.99 10.24
N GLU A 233 20.69 12.08 11.38
CA GLU A 233 22.12 11.75 11.50
C GLU A 233 22.36 10.25 11.71
N THR A 234 21.61 9.63 12.63
CA THR A 234 21.79 8.23 13.03
C THR A 234 20.46 7.48 13.08
N ILE A 235 20.53 6.16 12.91
CA ILE A 235 19.42 5.24 13.17
C ILE A 235 19.78 4.38 14.38
N ASP A 236 19.15 4.67 15.51
CA ASP A 236 19.45 3.99 16.78
C ASP A 236 18.51 2.80 17.06
N ARG A 237 17.57 2.52 16.14
CA ARG A 237 16.60 1.44 16.28
C ARG A 237 17.24 0.07 15.99
N PRO A 238 16.92 -0.97 16.79
CA PRO A 238 17.38 -2.33 16.53
C PRO A 238 17.04 -2.80 15.11
N GLN A 239 18.04 -3.33 14.40
CA GLN A 239 17.87 -3.91 13.08
C GLN A 239 17.39 -5.36 13.22
N VAL A 240 16.38 -5.75 12.44
CA VAL A 240 15.82 -7.11 12.38
C VAL A 240 16.07 -7.66 10.97
N PRO A 241 16.58 -8.89 10.82
CA PRO A 241 16.83 -9.47 9.51
C PRO A 241 15.54 -9.83 8.77
N CYS A 242 15.63 -9.92 7.45
CA CYS A 242 14.66 -10.63 6.63
C CYS A 242 15.21 -12.02 6.33
N TRP A 243 14.37 -12.91 5.82
CA TRP A 243 14.77 -14.27 5.47
C TRP A 243 14.45 -14.58 4.03
N ILE A 244 15.30 -15.34 3.37
CA ILE A 244 15.18 -15.71 1.96
C ILE A 244 14.90 -17.21 1.86
N THR A 245 13.85 -17.54 1.11
CA THR A 245 13.53 -18.90 0.69
C THR A 245 13.09 -18.88 -0.78
N TYR A 246 12.70 -20.03 -1.33
CA TYR A 246 12.35 -20.17 -2.73
C TYR A 246 11.14 -21.08 -2.92
N THR A 247 10.32 -20.78 -3.93
CA THR A 247 9.38 -21.79 -4.45
C THR A 247 10.14 -22.94 -5.12
N ASN A 248 9.45 -24.06 -5.37
CA ASN A 248 10.02 -25.22 -6.02
C ASN A 248 9.04 -25.81 -7.05
N ALA A 249 9.43 -26.91 -7.70
CA ALA A 249 8.62 -27.59 -8.71
C ALA A 249 7.24 -27.99 -8.18
N HIS A 250 7.17 -28.51 -6.94
CA HIS A 250 5.90 -28.90 -6.34
C HIS A 250 4.97 -27.69 -6.12
N THR A 251 5.50 -26.55 -5.66
CA THR A 251 4.76 -25.29 -5.59
C THR A 251 4.17 -24.90 -6.96
N HIS A 252 4.96 -25.05 -8.04
CA HIS A 252 4.55 -24.67 -9.39
C HIS A 252 3.49 -25.61 -9.95
N GLU A 253 3.59 -26.92 -9.67
CA GLU A 253 2.59 -27.92 -10.01
C GLU A 253 1.23 -27.61 -9.37
N LEU A 254 1.22 -27.32 -8.06
CA LEU A 254 0.00 -26.94 -7.32
C LEU A 254 -0.67 -25.71 -7.93
N ILE A 255 0.12 -24.68 -8.26
CA ILE A 255 -0.38 -23.45 -8.88
C ILE A 255 -0.93 -23.74 -10.28
N THR A 256 -0.16 -24.45 -11.12
CA THR A 256 -0.50 -24.71 -12.53
C THR A 256 -1.77 -25.55 -12.65
N ALA A 257 -1.91 -26.58 -11.80
CA ALA A 257 -3.10 -27.44 -11.75
C ALA A 257 -4.38 -26.67 -11.36
N ASN A 258 -4.24 -25.54 -10.66
CA ASN A 258 -5.36 -24.77 -10.11
C ASN A 258 -5.54 -23.38 -10.71
N LEU A 259 -4.88 -23.04 -11.83
CA LEU A 259 -4.92 -21.70 -12.42
C LEU A 259 -6.36 -21.20 -12.66
N GLN A 260 -7.25 -22.04 -13.17
CA GLN A 260 -8.65 -21.71 -13.45
C GLN A 260 -9.45 -21.29 -12.21
N ARG A 261 -8.97 -21.68 -11.01
CA ARG A 261 -9.59 -21.33 -9.74
C ARG A 261 -9.15 -19.96 -9.23
N SER A 262 -8.07 -19.40 -9.77
CA SER A 262 -7.63 -18.03 -9.44
C SER A 262 -8.63 -17.01 -9.99
N ALA A 263 -8.86 -15.93 -9.24
CA ALA A 263 -9.71 -14.86 -9.73
C ALA A 263 -9.16 -14.20 -11.02
N MET A 264 -7.83 -14.25 -11.22
CA MET A 264 -7.16 -13.73 -12.41
C MET A 264 -7.51 -14.52 -13.67
N TYR A 265 -7.24 -15.83 -13.67
CA TYR A 265 -7.40 -16.67 -14.86
C TYR A 265 -8.82 -17.22 -15.01
N GLY A 266 -9.59 -17.27 -13.93
CA GLY A 266 -11.01 -17.64 -13.95
C GLY A 266 -11.95 -16.54 -14.45
N GLY A 267 -11.43 -15.43 -14.99
CA GLY A 267 -12.23 -14.36 -15.62
C GLY A 267 -13.07 -13.52 -14.65
N ARG A 268 -12.76 -13.52 -13.35
CA ARG A 268 -13.53 -12.79 -12.32
C ARG A 268 -13.05 -11.37 -12.08
N ILE A 269 -11.96 -10.97 -12.74
CA ILE A 269 -11.35 -9.65 -12.61
C ILE A 269 -11.33 -9.00 -13.97
N GLU A 270 -11.92 -7.80 -14.04
CA GLU A 270 -11.99 -6.95 -15.22
C GLU A 270 -10.73 -6.06 -15.33
N GLY A 271 -10.12 -5.75 -14.19
CA GLY A 271 -9.05 -4.79 -14.00
C GLY A 271 -7.70 -5.28 -14.51
N ILE A 272 -6.94 -4.34 -15.07
CA ILE A 272 -5.61 -4.62 -15.62
C ILE A 272 -4.61 -4.73 -14.46
N GLY A 273 -3.89 -5.84 -14.40
CA GLY A 273 -2.81 -6.05 -13.43
C GLY A 273 -1.49 -5.35 -13.82
N PRO A 274 -0.61 -5.06 -12.85
CA PRO A 274 0.69 -4.46 -13.13
C PRO A 274 1.60 -5.42 -13.92
N ARG A 275 2.23 -4.95 -14.99
CA ARG A 275 3.16 -5.76 -15.80
C ARG A 275 4.41 -6.21 -15.03
N TYR A 276 4.90 -5.37 -14.13
CA TYR A 276 6.21 -5.53 -13.46
C TYR A 276 6.14 -6.13 -12.05
N CYS A 277 4.94 -6.29 -11.48
CA CYS A 277 4.73 -6.95 -10.19
C CYS A 277 3.62 -8.01 -10.30
N PRO A 278 3.80 -9.04 -11.14
CA PRO A 278 2.80 -10.09 -11.33
C PRO A 278 2.61 -10.92 -10.05
N SER A 279 1.40 -11.48 -9.88
CA SER A 279 1.15 -12.50 -8.85
C SER A 279 1.94 -13.77 -9.13
N ILE A 280 2.11 -14.65 -8.13
CA ILE A 280 2.88 -15.87 -8.29
C ILE A 280 2.27 -16.78 -9.38
N GLU A 281 0.94 -16.85 -9.47
CA GLU A 281 0.26 -17.59 -10.54
C GLU A 281 0.60 -17.05 -11.94
N ASP A 282 0.76 -15.74 -12.09
CA ASP A 282 1.14 -15.12 -13.36
C ASP A 282 2.65 -15.25 -13.65
N LYS A 283 3.49 -15.25 -12.60
CA LYS A 283 4.94 -15.52 -12.73
C LYS A 283 5.22 -16.93 -13.24
N VAL A 284 4.53 -17.93 -12.68
CA VAL A 284 4.71 -19.35 -13.04
C VAL A 284 4.31 -19.58 -14.51
N VAL A 285 3.26 -18.92 -15.00
CA VAL A 285 2.85 -19.03 -16.40
C VAL A 285 3.81 -18.29 -17.34
N LYS A 286 4.19 -17.05 -17.00
CA LYS A 286 5.03 -16.21 -17.87
C LYS A 286 6.50 -16.61 -17.91
N PHE A 287 6.99 -17.18 -16.82
CA PHE A 287 8.39 -17.57 -16.64
C PHE A 287 8.50 -19.05 -16.27
N SER A 288 7.80 -19.90 -17.03
CA SER A 288 7.69 -21.35 -16.79
C SER A 288 9.03 -22.08 -16.91
N GLU A 289 10.02 -21.47 -17.55
CA GLU A 289 11.39 -21.98 -17.62
C GLU A 289 12.16 -21.86 -16.30
N LYS A 290 11.70 -21.02 -15.36
CA LYS A 290 12.39 -20.80 -14.09
C LYS A 290 12.03 -21.91 -13.09
N PRO A 291 13.01 -22.69 -12.60
CA PRO A 291 12.73 -23.80 -11.69
C PRO A 291 12.30 -23.36 -10.29
N ARG A 292 12.50 -22.08 -9.95
CA ARG A 292 12.17 -21.49 -8.65
C ARG A 292 12.03 -19.98 -8.73
N HIS A 293 11.27 -19.41 -7.80
CA HIS A 293 11.15 -17.97 -7.58
C HIS A 293 11.57 -17.64 -6.15
N GLN A 294 12.38 -16.60 -5.99
CA GLN A 294 12.83 -16.12 -4.69
C GLN A 294 11.67 -15.46 -3.93
N LEU A 295 11.58 -15.77 -2.65
CA LEU A 295 10.65 -15.19 -1.70
C LEU A 295 11.42 -14.51 -0.56
N PHE A 296 10.83 -13.46 0.01
CA PHE A 296 11.34 -12.83 1.21
C PHE A 296 10.29 -12.91 2.31
N LEU A 297 10.72 -13.36 3.49
CA LEU A 297 9.97 -13.26 4.73
C LEU A 297 10.41 -11.97 5.43
N GLU A 298 9.49 -11.01 5.42
CA GLU A 298 9.72 -9.67 5.91
C GLU A 298 8.88 -9.45 7.18
N PRO A 299 9.48 -9.16 8.35
CA PRO A 299 8.71 -8.92 9.57
C PRO A 299 7.85 -7.66 9.41
N GLU A 300 6.59 -7.69 9.84
CA GLU A 300 5.71 -6.52 9.75
C GLU A 300 5.93 -5.48 10.88
N GLY A 301 6.69 -5.82 11.91
CA GLY A 301 7.03 -4.93 13.01
C GLY A 301 7.71 -5.62 14.19
N SER A 302 8.17 -4.83 15.15
CA SER A 302 8.87 -5.29 16.36
C SER A 302 7.93 -5.88 17.42
N ARG A 303 6.64 -5.54 17.36
CA ARG A 303 5.60 -5.96 18.32
C ARG A 303 4.48 -6.75 17.66
N THR A 304 4.81 -7.53 16.62
CA THR A 304 3.90 -8.47 15.97
C THR A 304 4.65 -9.73 15.58
N LEU A 305 3.93 -10.83 15.46
CA LEU A 305 4.45 -12.07 14.90
C LEU A 305 4.07 -12.24 13.43
N GLU A 306 3.41 -11.25 12.82
CA GLU A 306 3.07 -11.30 11.40
C GLU A 306 4.31 -11.11 10.53
N TYR A 307 4.55 -12.08 9.64
CA TYR A 307 5.53 -12.00 8.56
C TYR A 307 4.83 -11.86 7.22
N TYR A 308 5.27 -10.90 6.42
CA TYR A 308 4.83 -10.67 5.06
C TYR A 308 5.66 -11.55 4.10
N LEU A 309 4.98 -12.44 3.36
CA LEU A 309 5.65 -13.34 2.41
C LEU A 309 5.78 -12.70 1.03
N ASN A 310 6.72 -11.76 0.91
CA ASN A 310 6.97 -11.03 -0.33
C ASN A 310 7.38 -11.97 -1.47
N GLY A 311 6.75 -11.78 -2.63
CA GLY A 311 6.95 -12.61 -3.81
C GLY A 311 5.83 -13.62 -4.05
N LEU A 312 5.00 -13.92 -3.03
CA LEU A 312 3.91 -14.90 -3.09
C LEU A 312 2.51 -14.26 -3.07
N SER A 313 2.34 -13.10 -3.72
CA SER A 313 1.01 -12.51 -3.93
C SER A 313 0.18 -13.42 -4.82
N MET A 314 -1.05 -13.73 -4.42
CA MET A 314 -1.95 -14.59 -5.20
C MET A 314 -3.42 -14.24 -5.01
N SER A 315 -4.27 -14.76 -5.88
CA SER A 315 -5.74 -14.66 -5.79
C SER A 315 -6.43 -16.02 -5.82
N LEU A 316 -5.75 -17.04 -5.31
CA LEU A 316 -6.26 -18.42 -5.23
C LEU A 316 -7.19 -18.60 -4.01
N PRO A 317 -8.09 -19.60 -4.03
CA PRO A 317 -8.89 -20.02 -2.87
C PRO A 317 -8.03 -20.27 -1.63
N GLU A 318 -8.55 -19.94 -0.45
CA GLU A 318 -7.80 -19.97 0.82
C GLU A 318 -7.23 -21.35 1.15
N GLU A 319 -7.99 -22.42 0.93
CA GLU A 319 -7.56 -23.79 1.18
C GLU A 319 -6.34 -24.17 0.33
N LEU A 320 -6.26 -23.69 -0.92
CA LEU A 320 -5.09 -23.90 -1.76
C LEU A 320 -3.90 -23.04 -1.33
N GLN A 321 -4.13 -21.88 -0.72
CA GLN A 321 -3.04 -21.06 -0.21
C GLN A 321 -2.26 -21.80 0.89
N HIS A 322 -2.95 -22.58 1.73
CA HIS A 322 -2.29 -23.41 2.73
C HIS A 322 -1.36 -24.43 2.09
N GLU A 323 -1.83 -25.20 1.10
CA GLU A 323 -1.01 -26.18 0.38
C GLU A 323 0.20 -25.53 -0.29
N ILE A 324 -0.01 -24.39 -0.95
CA ILE A 324 1.07 -23.64 -1.63
C ILE A 324 2.09 -23.12 -0.63
N VAL A 325 1.67 -22.55 0.50
CA VAL A 325 2.58 -22.07 1.54
C VAL A 325 3.36 -23.23 2.15
N HIS A 326 2.71 -24.35 2.46
CA HIS A 326 3.36 -25.54 3.05
C HIS A 326 4.33 -26.23 2.10
N SER A 327 4.20 -26.02 0.79
CA SER A 327 5.17 -26.54 -0.19
C SER A 327 6.53 -25.81 -0.17
N VAL A 328 6.61 -24.63 0.46
CA VAL A 328 7.83 -23.80 0.47
C VAL A 328 8.75 -24.24 1.63
N PRO A 329 10.06 -24.42 1.41
CA PRO A 329 11.00 -24.82 2.46
C PRO A 329 10.99 -23.86 3.65
N GLY A 330 10.85 -24.43 4.86
CA GLY A 330 10.76 -23.73 6.14
C GLY A 330 9.35 -23.23 6.49
N LEU A 331 8.37 -23.47 5.61
CA LEU A 331 6.97 -23.08 5.78
C LEU A 331 6.02 -24.29 5.87
N GLU A 332 6.54 -25.50 6.04
CA GLU A 332 5.78 -26.75 6.04
C GLU A 332 4.65 -26.78 7.08
N ASN A 333 4.84 -26.08 8.20
CA ASN A 333 3.86 -25.94 9.29
C ASN A 333 3.37 -24.50 9.49
N ALA A 334 3.66 -23.61 8.54
CA ALA A 334 3.36 -22.19 8.69
C ALA A 334 1.85 -21.97 8.80
N GLN A 335 1.46 -21.09 9.71
CA GLN A 335 0.06 -20.72 9.93
C GLN A 335 -0.20 -19.41 9.21
N ILE A 336 -1.17 -19.41 8.30
CA ILE A 336 -1.66 -18.20 7.66
C ILE A 336 -2.54 -17.46 8.67
N MET A 337 -2.15 -16.23 9.01
CA MET A 337 -2.92 -15.31 9.86
C MET A 337 -3.85 -14.44 9.03
N ARG A 338 -3.44 -14.09 7.80
CA ARG A 338 -4.29 -13.38 6.83
C ARG A 338 -4.10 -14.00 5.44
N PRO A 339 -5.17 -14.39 4.75
CA PRO A 339 -5.04 -14.94 3.40
C PRO A 339 -4.56 -13.86 2.43
N ALA A 340 -3.90 -14.32 1.37
CA ALA A 340 -3.64 -13.55 0.17
C ALA A 340 -4.96 -13.21 -0.53
N TYR A 341 -4.97 -12.07 -1.22
CA TYR A 341 -6.11 -11.68 -2.03
C TYR A 341 -5.70 -10.74 -3.14
N ALA A 342 -6.57 -10.63 -4.15
CA ALA A 342 -6.52 -9.55 -5.11
C ALA A 342 -7.55 -8.48 -4.79
N LEU A 343 -7.20 -7.23 -5.08
CA LEU A 343 -8.05 -6.06 -4.92
C LEU A 343 -8.19 -5.38 -6.27
N GLU A 344 -9.44 -5.21 -6.69
CA GLU A 344 -9.83 -4.49 -7.89
C GLU A 344 -10.45 -3.16 -7.50
N TYR A 345 -10.09 -2.08 -8.18
CA TYR A 345 -10.53 -0.73 -7.83
C TYR A 345 -10.55 0.18 -9.05
N ASP A 346 -11.34 1.24 -8.95
CA ASP A 346 -11.49 2.25 -9.99
C ASP A 346 -10.30 3.23 -9.95
N PHE A 347 -9.87 3.67 -11.13
CA PHE A 347 -8.88 4.73 -11.29
C PHE A 347 -9.25 5.64 -12.46
N ALA A 348 -8.89 6.92 -12.36
CA ALA A 348 -8.94 7.85 -13.48
C ALA A 348 -7.62 7.75 -14.27
N PRO A 349 -7.64 7.52 -15.60
CA PRO A 349 -6.43 7.57 -16.41
C PRO A 349 -5.69 8.91 -16.24
N PRO A 350 -4.36 8.89 -16.03
CA PRO A 350 -3.58 10.10 -15.75
C PRO A 350 -3.43 11.02 -16.98
N THR A 351 -3.93 10.63 -18.15
CA THR A 351 -4.02 11.53 -19.31
C THR A 351 -5.09 12.62 -19.14
N GLN A 352 -5.88 12.56 -18.05
CA GLN A 352 -6.91 13.55 -17.71
C GLN A 352 -6.43 14.62 -16.74
N ILE A 353 -5.18 14.55 -16.27
CA ILE A 353 -4.53 15.63 -15.52
C ILE A 353 -3.60 16.41 -16.45
N TYR A 354 -3.46 17.72 -16.22
CA TYR A 354 -2.57 18.56 -17.02
C TYR A 354 -1.12 18.07 -16.90
N SER A 355 -0.42 17.93 -18.04
CA SER A 355 1.03 17.92 -18.06
C SER A 355 1.50 19.36 -17.81
N HIS A 356 2.25 19.59 -16.74
CA HIS A 356 2.84 20.90 -16.45
C HIS A 356 3.54 21.53 -17.66
#